data_AF-A0A938JX52-F1
#
_entry.id   AF-A0A938JX52-F1
#
_cell.length_a   1.000
_cell.length_b   1.000
_cell.length_c   1.000
_cell.angle_alpha   90.00
_cell.angle_beta   90.00
_cell.angle_gamma   90.00
#
_symmetry.space_group_name_H-M   'P 1'
#
loop_
_entity.id
_entity.type
_entity.pdbx_description
1 polymer ?
#
loop_
_entity_poly.entity_id
_entity_poly.type
_entity_poly.pdbx_seq_one_letter_code
_entity_poly.pdbx_strand_id
1 'polypeptide(L)'
;MSVFNLSGGEIIVLLLIGLVVLGPEKLPDAMRKVGRVYNELRRVAGGIQRDVTSTFSEPVNELRRTADEAKRILRGSDPTPSAAPQGHANETDEPPFVPYEAPVDPDAGKVTDDGPAQ
;
A
#
# COMPACT_ATOMS: atom_id res chain seq x y z
N MET A 1 25.57 7.60 23.58
CA MET A 1 24.37 7.83 24.41
C MET A 1 23.34 6.80 24.00
N SER A 2 23.45 5.59 24.55
CA SER A 2 22.64 4.43 24.13
C SER A 2 21.36 4.41 24.96
N VAL A 3 20.39 5.27 24.60
CA VAL A 3 19.11 5.43 25.32
C VAL A 3 18.01 4.46 24.84
N PHE A 4 18.36 3.49 24.00
CA PHE A 4 17.42 2.52 23.41
C PHE A 4 17.76 1.05 23.70
N ASN A 5 18.60 0.77 24.70
CA ASN A 5 18.79 -0.59 25.20
C ASN A 5 17.82 -0.85 26.35
N LEU A 6 16.51 -0.72 26.10
CA LEU A 6 15.48 -0.95 27.10
C LEU A 6 15.52 -2.41 27.56
N SER A 7 16.37 -2.65 28.54
CA SER A 7 16.58 -3.94 29.19
C SER A 7 15.41 -4.19 30.15
N GLY A 8 15.08 -5.45 30.40
CA GLY A 8 14.04 -5.80 31.39
C GLY A 8 14.27 -5.16 32.76
N GLY A 9 15.53 -4.91 33.13
CA GLY A 9 15.88 -4.19 34.36
C GLY A 9 15.48 -2.70 34.36
N GLU A 10 15.65 -1.99 33.25
CA GLU A 10 15.27 -0.58 33.15
C GLU A 10 13.74 -0.39 33.21
N ILE A 11 12.97 -1.30 32.62
CA ILE A 11 11.50 -1.28 32.72
C ILE A 11 11.06 -1.40 34.18
N ILE A 12 11.69 -2.29 34.96
CA ILE A 12 11.37 -2.45 36.38
C ILE A 12 11.68 -1.17 37.16
N VAL A 13 12.80 -0.52 36.90
CA VAL A 13 13.16 0.75 37.54
C VAL A 13 12.15 1.85 37.21
N LEU A 14 11.75 2.00 35.95
CA LEU A 14 10.72 2.97 35.55
C LEU A 14 9.35 2.66 36.18
N LEU A 15 8.98 1.39 36.27
CA LEU A 15 7.77 0.99 36.99
C LEU A 15 7.87 1.39 38.46
N LEU A 16 8.95 1.10 39.16
CA LEU A 16 9.12 1.49 40.56
C LEU A 16 9.02 3.01 40.74
N ILE A 17 9.69 3.79 39.89
CA ILE A 17 9.60 5.26 39.93
C ILE A 17 8.15 5.71 39.69
N GLY A 18 7.48 5.16 38.67
CA GLY A 18 6.08 5.46 38.38
C GLY A 18 5.13 5.09 39.54
N LEU A 19 5.37 3.95 40.19
CA LEU A 19 4.62 3.49 41.36
C LEU A 19 4.83 4.40 42.57
N VAL A 20 6.04 4.93 42.79
CA VAL A 20 6.31 5.84 43.91
C VAL A 20 5.70 7.22 43.66
N VAL A 21 5.84 7.75 42.45
CA VAL A 21 5.37 9.10 42.11
C VAL A 21 3.84 9.15 42.02
N LEU A 22 3.23 8.18 41.33
CA LEU A 22 1.79 8.17 41.09
C LEU A 22 1.03 7.35 42.15
N GLY A 23 1.66 6.33 42.72
CA GLY A 23 1.04 5.36 43.61
C GLY A 23 0.64 4.06 42.88
N PRO A 24 0.83 2.87 43.48
CA PRO A 24 0.47 1.59 42.88
C PRO A 24 -1.03 1.44 42.61
N GLU A 25 -1.88 2.13 43.39
CA GLU A 25 -3.33 2.12 43.20
C GLU A 25 -3.78 3.02 42.05
N LYS A 26 -3.03 4.10 41.76
CA LYS A 26 -3.42 5.11 40.76
C LYS A 26 -2.98 4.75 39.35
N LEU A 27 -1.89 4.01 39.19
CA LEU A 27 -1.39 3.53 37.91
C LEU A 27 -2.42 2.66 37.15
N PRO A 28 -3.02 1.60 37.73
CA PRO A 28 -4.04 0.81 37.04
C PRO A 28 -5.30 1.63 36.74
N ASP A 29 -5.69 2.55 37.62
CA ASP A 29 -6.84 3.42 37.38
C ASP A 29 -6.60 4.42 36.24
N ALA A 30 -5.39 4.97 36.13
CA ALA A 30 -4.99 5.81 35.00
C ALA A 30 -4.99 5.01 33.69
N MET A 31 -4.42 3.80 33.69
CA MET A 31 -4.45 2.91 32.52
C MET A 31 -5.87 2.54 32.12
N ARG A 32 -6.78 2.29 33.08
CA ARG A 32 -8.20 2.04 32.79
C ARG A 32 -8.91 3.25 32.17
N LYS A 33 -8.55 4.48 32.57
CA LYS A 33 -9.09 5.71 31.96
C LYS A 33 -8.58 5.89 30.53
N VAL A 34 -7.26 5.82 30.34
CA VAL A 34 -6.63 5.93 29.01
C VAL A 34 -7.10 4.80 28.10
N GLY A 35 -7.21 3.58 28.62
CA GLY A 35 -7.69 2.42 27.87
C GLY A 35 -9.12 2.57 27.39
N ARG A 36 -10.02 3.16 28.19
CA ARG A 36 -11.39 3.47 27.76
C ARG A 36 -11.40 4.48 26.61
N VAL A 37 -10.67 5.59 26.76
CA VAL A 37 -10.55 6.61 25.71
C VAL A 37 -9.94 6.01 24.44
N TYR A 38 -8.87 5.25 24.57
CA TYR A 38 -8.22 4.57 23.44
C TYR A 38 -9.15 3.56 22.76
N ASN A 39 -9.93 2.80 23.52
CA ASN A 39 -10.87 1.83 22.99
C ASN A 39 -12.05 2.50 22.27
N GLU A 40 -12.56 3.60 22.81
CA GLU A 40 -13.57 4.45 22.14
C GLU A 40 -13.01 5.03 20.84
N LEU A 41 -11.79 5.58 20.88
CA LEU A 41 -11.13 6.12 19.70
C LEU A 41 -10.89 5.04 18.64
N ARG A 42 -10.45 3.83 19.05
CA ARG A 42 -10.27 2.67 18.18
C ARG A 42 -11.59 2.22 17.57
N ARG A 43 -12.68 2.23 18.34
CA ARG A 43 -14.02 1.82 17.88
C ARG A 43 -14.60 2.83 16.89
N VAL A 44 -14.42 4.12 17.14
CA VAL A 44 -14.78 5.20 16.22
C VAL A 44 -13.94 5.10 14.94
N ALA A 45 -12.61 4.98 15.05
CA ALA A 45 -11.73 4.80 13.89
C ALA A 45 -12.08 3.55 13.07
N GLY A 46 -12.42 2.44 13.72
CA GLY A 46 -12.84 1.20 13.06
C GLY A 46 -14.29 1.21 12.55
N GLY A 47 -15.13 2.13 13.00
CA GLY A 47 -16.47 2.40 12.45
C GLY A 47 -16.37 3.27 11.20
N ILE A 48 -15.56 4.33 11.28
CA ILE A 48 -15.18 5.17 10.13
C ILE A 48 -14.67 4.28 9.00
N GLN A 49 -13.76 3.34 9.22
CA GLN A 49 -13.27 2.48 8.13
C GLN A 49 -14.36 1.62 7.45
N ARG A 50 -15.43 1.26 8.18
CA ARG A 50 -16.59 0.51 7.65
C ARG A 50 -17.58 1.40 6.92
N ASP A 51 -17.86 2.59 7.45
CA ASP A 51 -18.88 3.50 6.93
C ASP A 51 -18.32 4.49 5.87
N VAL A 52 -17.03 4.84 5.96
CA VAL A 52 -16.29 5.67 4.99
C VAL A 52 -16.03 4.91 3.70
N THR A 53 -15.78 3.59 3.76
CA THR A 53 -15.57 2.81 2.53
C THR A 53 -16.81 2.83 1.62
N SER A 54 -18.02 2.82 2.19
CA SER A 54 -19.28 2.86 1.44
C SER A 54 -19.85 4.27 1.20
N THR A 55 -19.70 5.19 2.15
CA THR A 55 -20.33 6.53 2.08
C THR A 55 -19.38 7.63 1.62
N PHE A 56 -18.07 7.45 1.82
CA PHE A 56 -17.07 8.44 1.39
C PHE A 56 -16.39 8.08 0.06
N SER A 57 -16.63 6.89 -0.50
CA SER A 57 -16.09 6.52 -1.81
C SER A 57 -16.57 7.46 -2.92
N GLU A 58 -17.83 7.91 -2.87
CA GLU A 58 -18.36 8.94 -3.79
C GLU A 58 -17.66 10.31 -3.62
N PRO A 59 -17.67 10.96 -2.44
CA PRO A 59 -17.05 12.28 -2.28
C PRO A 59 -15.51 12.24 -2.37
N VAL A 60 -14.85 11.14 -2.01
CA VAL A 60 -13.38 10.99 -2.19
C VAL A 60 -13.02 10.85 -3.66
N ASN A 61 -13.84 10.16 -4.46
CA ASN A 61 -13.65 10.10 -5.91
C ASN A 61 -13.88 11.46 -6.56
N GLU A 62 -14.86 12.23 -6.09
CA GLU A 62 -15.11 13.59 -6.58
C GLU A 62 -13.97 14.55 -6.20
N LEU A 63 -13.50 14.54 -4.94
CA LEU A 63 -12.31 15.30 -4.53
C LEU A 63 -11.07 14.91 -5.34
N ARG A 64 -10.87 13.62 -5.62
CA ARG A 64 -9.77 13.15 -6.48
C ARG A 64 -9.90 13.71 -7.89
N ARG A 65 -11.10 13.70 -8.48
CA ARG A 65 -11.35 14.29 -9.81
C ARG A 65 -11.06 15.79 -9.82
N THR A 66 -11.57 16.54 -8.84
CA THR A 66 -11.30 17.98 -8.72
C THR A 66 -9.82 18.26 -8.51
N ALA A 67 -9.14 17.46 -7.68
CA ALA A 67 -7.70 17.58 -7.46
C ALA A 67 -6.89 17.25 -8.71
N ASP A 68 -7.28 16.22 -9.47
CA ASP A 68 -6.65 15.84 -10.74
C ASP A 68 -6.89 16.90 -11.82
N GLU A 69 -8.08 17.48 -11.89
CA GLU A 69 -8.42 18.59 -12.79
C GLU A 69 -7.63 19.85 -12.43
N ALA A 70 -7.62 20.25 -11.16
CA ALA A 70 -6.79 21.34 -10.67
C ALA A 70 -5.31 21.09 -10.95
N LYS A 71 -4.83 19.86 -10.74
CA LYS A 71 -3.46 19.46 -11.06
C LYS A 71 -3.18 19.52 -12.55
N ARG A 72 -4.12 19.15 -13.43
CA ARG A 72 -3.96 19.28 -14.89
C ARG A 72 -3.89 20.74 -15.33
N ILE A 73 -4.75 21.59 -14.78
CA ILE A 73 -4.74 23.04 -15.04
C ILE A 73 -3.41 23.66 -14.57
N LEU A 74 -2.97 23.30 -13.36
CA LEU A 74 -1.71 23.79 -12.78
C LEU A 74 -0.46 23.22 -13.47
N ARG A 75 -0.54 22.00 -14.03
CA ARG A 75 0.58 21.33 -14.71
C ARG A 75 0.71 21.73 -16.18
N GLY A 76 -0.19 22.58 -16.69
CA GLY A 76 -0.02 23.32 -17.93
C GLY A 76 0.14 22.44 -19.17
N SER A 77 -0.97 22.08 -19.82
CA SER A 77 -0.99 21.70 -21.24
C SER A 77 -2.40 21.97 -21.78
N ASP A 78 -2.44 22.70 -22.89
CA ASP A 78 -3.56 23.46 -23.44
C ASP A 78 -4.82 22.64 -23.75
N PRO A 79 -6.04 23.21 -23.62
CA PRO A 79 -7.22 22.66 -24.26
C PRO A 79 -7.12 22.97 -25.76
N THR A 80 -6.93 21.95 -26.59
CA THR A 80 -7.41 22.01 -27.98
C THR A 80 -8.84 21.46 -27.99
N PRO A 81 -9.88 22.31 -28.14
CA PRO A 81 -11.20 21.83 -28.46
C PRO A 81 -11.21 21.49 -29.96
N SER A 82 -10.93 20.23 -30.31
CA SER A 82 -11.22 19.72 -31.65
C SER A 82 -12.66 19.21 -31.67
N ALA A 83 -13.59 20.13 -31.88
CA ALA A 83 -14.92 19.81 -32.36
C ALA A 83 -14.93 20.02 -33.89
N ALA A 84 -14.77 18.94 -34.66
CA ALA A 84 -15.34 18.82 -35.99
C ALA A 84 -15.72 17.35 -36.26
N PRO A 85 -16.97 17.06 -36.66
CA PRO A 85 -17.50 15.70 -36.82
C PRO A 85 -17.20 15.15 -38.22
N GLN A 86 -16.81 13.87 -38.28
CA GLN A 86 -16.88 12.89 -39.40
C GLN A 86 -15.84 11.80 -39.07
N GLY A 87 -16.16 10.51 -38.86
CA GLY A 87 -17.13 9.70 -39.57
C GLY A 87 -16.43 8.71 -40.50
N HIS A 88 -15.43 7.93 -40.04
CA HIS A 88 -14.90 6.78 -40.78
C HIS A 88 -14.46 5.68 -39.83
N ALA A 89 -15.20 4.56 -39.87
CA ALA A 89 -14.75 3.26 -39.41
C ALA A 89 -13.64 2.76 -40.35
N ASN A 90 -12.53 2.28 -39.79
CA ASN A 90 -11.84 1.02 -40.12
C ASN A 90 -10.35 1.07 -39.77
N GLU A 91 -9.86 -0.12 -39.44
CA GLU A 91 -8.45 -0.54 -39.50
C GLU A 91 -7.48 0.12 -38.51
N THR A 92 -7.46 -0.44 -37.31
CA THR A 92 -6.25 -0.47 -36.50
C THR A 92 -5.27 -1.44 -37.16
N ASP A 93 -4.24 -0.88 -37.79
CA ASP A 93 -3.04 -1.56 -38.26
C ASP A 93 -2.23 -2.03 -37.03
N GLU A 94 -2.68 -3.10 -36.37
CA GLU A 94 -1.85 -3.86 -35.43
C GLU A 94 -1.13 -4.97 -36.21
N PRO A 95 0.22 -5.03 -36.19
CA PRO A 95 0.92 -6.12 -36.83
C PRO A 95 0.56 -7.45 -36.15
N PRO A 96 0.42 -8.55 -36.92
CA PRO A 96 -0.03 -9.82 -36.38
C PRO A 96 0.92 -10.33 -35.30
N PHE A 97 0.34 -10.73 -34.17
CA PHE A 97 1.06 -11.35 -33.06
C PHE A 97 1.74 -12.63 -33.54
N VAL A 98 3.08 -12.65 -33.50
CA VAL A 98 3.88 -13.85 -33.68
C VAL A 98 4.34 -14.37 -32.32
N PRO A 99 3.92 -15.58 -31.89
CA PRO A 99 4.47 -16.21 -30.70
C PRO A 99 5.99 -16.36 -30.85
N TYR A 100 6.75 -15.92 -29.85
CA TYR A 100 8.21 -16.07 -29.84
C TYR A 100 8.58 -17.53 -29.59
N GLU A 101 9.07 -18.25 -30.60
CA GLU A 101 9.77 -19.52 -30.41
C GLU A 101 11.23 -19.25 -30.10
N ALA A 102 11.71 -19.78 -28.97
CA ALA A 102 13.11 -19.65 -28.57
C ALA A 102 14.03 -20.36 -29.58
N PRO A 103 15.17 -19.76 -29.98
CA PRO A 103 16.13 -20.41 -30.85
C PRO A 103 16.60 -21.75 -30.25
N VAL A 104 16.27 -22.85 -30.91
CA VAL A 104 16.83 -24.16 -30.63
C VAL A 104 18.28 -24.17 -31.10
N ASP A 105 19.22 -24.15 -30.15
CA ASP A 105 20.65 -24.26 -30.42
C ASP A 105 20.96 -25.67 -30.95
N PRO A 106 21.37 -25.84 -32.22
CA PRO A 106 21.62 -27.15 -32.81
C PRO A 106 22.96 -27.77 -32.39
N ASP A 107 23.77 -27.08 -31.57
CA ASP A 107 25.11 -27.52 -31.17
C ASP A 107 25.24 -27.87 -29.68
N ALA A 108 24.12 -28.15 -28.99
CA ALA A 108 24.12 -28.99 -27.78
C ALA A 108 24.35 -30.46 -28.20
N GLY A 109 25.49 -30.70 -28.83
CA GLY A 109 25.89 -31.95 -29.44
C GLY A 109 25.98 -33.07 -28.42
N LYS A 110 25.36 -34.20 -28.79
CA LYS A 110 26.02 -35.50 -28.87
C LYS A 110 27.11 -35.74 -27.82
N VAL A 111 26.69 -36.00 -26.58
CA VAL A 111 27.46 -36.90 -25.73
C VAL A 111 27.08 -38.32 -26.16
N THR A 112 28.03 -38.97 -26.81
CA THR A 112 27.97 -40.34 -27.31
C THR A 112 27.73 -41.31 -26.15
N ASP A 113 26.57 -41.97 -26.18
CA ASP A 113 26.24 -43.18 -25.43
C ASP A 113 26.71 -44.37 -26.28
N ASP A 114 27.96 -44.79 -26.11
CA ASP A 114 28.43 -46.08 -26.65
C ASP A 114 28.04 -47.18 -25.66
N GLY A 115 27.02 -47.95 -26.06
CA GLY A 115 26.58 -49.17 -25.40
C GLY A 115 27.56 -50.35 -25.52
N PRO A 116 27.20 -51.51 -24.93
CA PRO A 116 28.13 -52.38 -24.19
C PRO A 116 28.72 -53.56 -25.00
N ALA A 117 29.93 -54.02 -24.63
CA ALA A 117 30.38 -55.44 -24.69
C ALA A 117 31.86 -55.60 -24.24
N GLN A 118 32.09 -56.09 -23.01
CA GLN A 118 32.63 -57.42 -22.67
C GLN A 118 32.64 -57.60 -21.14
#